data_AF-A0A496ANR2-F1
#
_entry.id   AF-A0A496ANR2-F1
#
_cell.length_a   1.000
_cell.length_b   1.000
_cell.length_c   1.000
_cell.angle_alpha   90.00
_cell.angle_beta   90.00
_cell.angle_gamma   90.00
#
_symmetry.space_group_name_H-M   'P 1'
#
loop_
_entity.id
_entity.type
_entity.pdbx_description
1 polymer ?
#
loop_
_entity_poly.entity_id
_entity_poly.type
_entity_poly.pdbx_seq_one_letter_code
_entity_poly.pdbx_strand_id
1 'polypeptide(L)'
;MTVASWGLYGVFLHKGKISMGEETGAGFKAFLFVGLAYLLVAVIGSLIMLWQTGATWSFSGKGVTWSFVAGVVGAVGAFGVLLAFGAKGKPAVVMSIVFAGAPIVNAVVATLSHPPEGGWGAIRWQFVLGILLAALGGCLVTFFKPGS
;
A
#
# COMPACT_ATOMS: atom_id res chain seq x y z
N MET A 1 6.12 -5.19 -11.96
CA MET A 1 6.80 -4.10 -11.24
C MET A 1 6.15 -3.80 -9.89
N THR A 2 4.88 -3.32 -9.83
CA THR A 2 4.22 -2.90 -8.58
C THR A 2 4.25 -3.93 -7.45
N VAL A 3 3.83 -5.17 -7.71
CA VAL A 3 3.83 -6.26 -6.69
C VAL A 3 5.24 -6.55 -6.18
N ALA A 4 6.25 -6.51 -7.05
CA ALA A 4 7.63 -6.74 -6.65
C ALA A 4 8.18 -5.59 -5.78
N SER A 5 7.96 -4.33 -6.19
CA SER A 5 8.39 -3.15 -5.42
C SER A 5 7.76 -3.12 -4.02
N TRP A 6 6.46 -3.37 -3.94
CA TRP A 6 5.72 -3.41 -2.68
C TRP A 6 6.04 -4.64 -1.83
N GLY A 7 6.29 -5.80 -2.44
CA GLY A 7 6.74 -7.01 -1.74
C GLY A 7 8.14 -6.83 -1.12
N LEU A 8 9.07 -6.21 -1.85
CA LEU A 8 10.42 -5.94 -1.35
C LEU A 8 10.47 -4.80 -0.33
N TYR A 9 9.54 -3.84 -0.41
CA TYR A 9 9.48 -2.67 0.47
C TYR A 9 9.60 -3.04 1.95
N GLY A 10 8.81 -4.00 2.44
CA GLY A 10 8.81 -4.38 3.85
C GLY A 10 10.15 -4.97 4.31
N VAL A 11 10.79 -5.76 3.44
CA VAL A 11 12.12 -6.34 3.69
C VAL A 11 13.18 -5.24 3.74
N PHE A 12 13.17 -4.31 2.79
CA PHE A 12 14.15 -3.23 2.71
C PHE A 12 13.96 -2.19 3.81
N LEU A 13 12.72 -1.85 4.17
CA LEU A 13 12.43 -0.95 5.29
C LEU A 13 12.88 -1.56 6.61
N HIS A 14 12.61 -2.84 6.84
CA HIS A 14 13.07 -3.54 8.04
C HIS A 14 14.59 -3.59 8.12
N LYS A 15 15.28 -3.89 7.02
CA LYS A 15 16.75 -3.81 6.93
C LYS A 15 17.24 -2.41 7.21
N GLY A 16 16.66 -1.39 6.57
CA GLY A 16 17.02 0.02 6.78
C GLY A 16 16.88 0.44 8.23
N LYS A 17 15.79 0.07 8.90
CA LYS A 17 15.59 0.30 10.34
C LYS A 17 16.70 -0.36 11.18
N ILE A 18 17.04 -1.62 10.93
CA ILE A 18 18.09 -2.33 11.67
C ILE A 18 19.46 -1.67 11.45
N SER A 19 19.76 -1.28 10.21
CA SER A 19 21.01 -0.59 9.86
C SER A 19 21.16 0.80 10.48
N MET A 20 20.07 1.41 10.94
CA MET A 20 20.10 2.69 11.68
C MET A 20 20.47 2.51 13.17
N GLY A 21 20.70 1.28 13.63
CA GLY A 21 21.12 0.96 15.00
C GLY A 21 20.00 0.89 16.04
N GLU A 22 20.35 0.52 17.27
CA GLU A 22 19.44 0.43 18.41
C GLU A 22 19.22 1.81 19.08
N GLU A 23 18.83 2.81 18.28
CA GLU A 23 18.50 4.13 18.78
C GLU A 23 16.99 4.37 18.79
N THR A 24 16.52 5.10 19.80
CA THR A 24 15.15 5.62 19.83
C THR A 24 14.91 6.46 18.56
N GLY A 25 13.92 6.04 17.77
CA GLY A 25 13.56 6.74 16.52
C GLY A 25 14.24 6.23 15.25
N ALA A 26 15.06 5.17 15.29
CA ALA A 26 15.67 4.55 14.11
C ALA A 26 14.65 4.22 12.99
N GLY A 27 13.44 3.78 13.37
CA GLY A 27 12.35 3.55 12.42
C GLY A 27 11.88 4.84 11.72
N PHE A 28 11.70 5.94 12.46
CA PHE A 28 11.30 7.22 11.88
C PHE A 28 12.40 7.81 11.00
N LYS A 29 13.68 7.66 11.37
CA LYS A 29 14.82 8.01 10.50
C LYS A 29 14.76 7.24 9.18
N ALA A 30 14.56 5.92 9.23
CA ALA A 30 14.42 5.11 8.01
C ALA A 30 13.20 5.53 7.17
N PHE A 31 12.06 5.79 7.80
CA PHE A 31 10.84 6.22 7.11
C PHE A 31 10.94 7.62 6.50
N LEU A 32 11.72 8.53 7.11
CA LEU A 32 12.01 9.84 6.54
C LEU A 32 12.64 9.69 5.14
N PHE A 33 13.62 8.81 4.98
CA PHE A 33 14.23 8.54 3.68
C PHE A 33 13.28 7.85 2.69
N VAL A 34 12.32 7.05 3.16
CA VAL A 34 11.22 6.56 2.31
C VAL A 34 10.38 7.73 1.81
N GLY A 35 10.02 8.67 2.69
CA GLY A 35 9.25 9.87 2.33
C GLY A 35 9.99 10.75 1.31
N LEU A 36 11.30 10.94 1.48
CA LEU A 36 12.13 11.66 0.51
C LEU A 36 12.17 10.95 -0.84
N ALA A 37 12.33 9.62 -0.85
CA ALA A 37 12.28 8.83 -2.08
C ALA A 37 10.91 8.94 -2.77
N TYR A 38 9.81 8.94 -2.01
CA TYR A 38 8.46 9.14 -2.55
C TYR A 38 8.31 10.52 -3.17
N LEU A 39 8.79 11.59 -2.50
CA LEU A 39 8.76 12.93 -3.06
C LEU A 39 9.53 12.98 -4.39
N LEU A 40 10.75 12.45 -4.42
CA LEU A 40 11.58 12.44 -5.62
C LEU A 40 10.89 11.69 -6.76
N VAL A 41 10.49 10.44 -6.54
CA VAL A 41 9.92 9.60 -7.61
C VAL A 41 8.53 10.10 -8.02
N ALA A 42 7.66 10.46 -7.07
CA ALA A 42 6.32 10.91 -7.39
C ALA A 42 6.31 12.27 -8.07
N VAL A 43 7.10 13.24 -7.59
CA VAL A 43 7.13 14.58 -8.18
C VAL A 43 7.92 14.57 -9.48
N ILE A 44 9.19 14.17 -9.46
CA ILE A 44 10.05 14.22 -10.65
C ILE A 44 9.53 13.25 -11.72
N GLY A 45 9.15 12.04 -11.33
CA GLY A 45 8.58 11.05 -12.26
C GLY A 45 7.29 11.56 -12.92
N SER A 46 6.38 12.16 -12.17
CA SER A 46 5.15 12.73 -12.75
C SER A 46 5.46 13.92 -13.65
N LEU A 47 6.38 14.81 -13.28
CA LEU A 47 6.78 15.95 -14.13
C LEU A 47 7.38 15.49 -15.46
N ILE A 48 8.25 14.48 -15.44
CA ILE A 48 8.81 13.88 -16.67
C ILE A 48 7.68 13.32 -17.53
N MET A 49 6.75 12.58 -16.95
CA MET A 49 5.62 11.99 -17.70
C MET A 49 4.68 13.06 -18.27
N LEU A 50 4.36 14.12 -17.52
CA LEU A 50 3.57 15.24 -18.02
C LEU A 50 4.25 15.93 -19.20
N TRP A 51 5.56 16.13 -19.12
CA TRP A 51 6.34 16.70 -20.22
C TRP A 51 6.36 15.80 -21.46
N GLN A 52 6.63 14.50 -21.28
CA GLN A 52 6.68 13.52 -22.38
C GLN A 52 5.33 13.33 -23.08
N THR A 53 4.23 13.42 -22.33
CA THR A 53 2.88 13.26 -22.87
C THR A 53 2.31 14.53 -23.51
N GLY A 54 3.01 15.68 -23.38
CA GLY A 54 2.49 16.97 -23.85
C GLY A 54 1.22 17.41 -23.11
N ALA A 55 1.05 16.98 -21.86
CA ALA A 55 -0.15 17.24 -21.09
C ALA A 55 -0.39 18.74 -20.87
N THR A 56 -1.66 19.13 -20.79
CA THR A 56 -2.02 20.50 -20.42
C THR A 56 -1.78 20.72 -18.93
N TRP A 57 -1.27 21.90 -18.56
CA TRP A 57 -1.01 22.27 -17.17
C TRP A 57 -2.26 22.80 -16.44
N SER A 58 -3.44 22.46 -16.94
CA SER A 58 -4.72 22.85 -16.34
C SER A 58 -5.22 21.71 -15.47
N PHE A 59 -5.33 21.95 -14.18
CA PHE A 59 -5.75 20.96 -13.20
C PHE A 59 -7.14 21.28 -12.67
N SER A 60 -8.03 20.29 -12.66
CA SER A 60 -9.34 20.45 -12.01
C SER A 60 -9.20 20.43 -10.49
N GLY A 61 -9.88 21.34 -9.78
CA GLY A 61 -9.81 21.40 -8.31
C GLY A 61 -10.22 20.08 -7.64
N LYS A 62 -11.28 19.42 -8.13
CA LYS A 62 -11.70 18.09 -7.65
C LYS A 62 -10.63 17.03 -7.86
N GLY A 63 -9.99 17.02 -9.03
CA GLY A 63 -8.90 16.08 -9.35
C GLY A 63 -7.71 16.26 -8.42
N VAL A 64 -7.31 17.50 -8.15
CA VAL A 64 -6.24 17.83 -7.20
C VAL A 64 -6.59 17.33 -5.79
N THR A 65 -7.79 17.64 -5.29
CA THR A 65 -8.22 17.23 -3.95
C THR A 65 -8.23 15.71 -3.78
N TRP A 66 -8.85 14.97 -4.71
CA TRP A 66 -8.90 13.50 -4.61
C TRP A 66 -7.52 12.86 -4.76
N SER A 67 -6.66 13.40 -5.63
CA SER A 67 -5.28 12.90 -5.78
C SER A 67 -4.46 13.14 -4.50
N PHE A 68 -4.63 14.29 -3.87
CA PHE A 68 -3.96 14.61 -2.60
C PHE A 68 -4.45 13.70 -1.47
N VAL A 69 -5.76 13.51 -1.33
CA VAL A 69 -6.35 12.57 -0.34
C VAL A 69 -5.82 11.16 -0.57
N ALA A 70 -5.78 10.69 -1.82
CA ALA A 70 -5.21 9.38 -2.15
C ALA A 70 -3.74 9.26 -1.72
N GLY A 71 -2.94 10.31 -1.95
CA GLY A 71 -1.55 10.38 -1.50
C GLY A 71 -1.41 10.30 0.03
N VAL A 72 -2.26 11.03 0.77
CA VAL A 72 -2.30 10.99 2.24
C VAL A 72 -2.67 9.59 2.74
N VAL A 73 -3.70 8.96 2.18
CA VAL A 73 -4.11 7.60 2.56
C VAL A 73 -2.96 6.60 2.35
N GLY A 74 -2.26 6.70 1.22
CA GLY A 74 -1.08 5.86 0.94
C GLY A 74 0.06 6.08 1.95
N ALA A 75 0.37 7.35 2.26
CA ALA A 75 1.41 7.70 3.24
C ALA A 75 1.08 7.21 4.66
N VAL A 76 -0.19 7.35 5.09
CA VAL A 76 -0.68 6.83 6.37
C VAL A 76 -0.57 5.31 6.42
N GLY A 77 -0.92 4.60 5.34
CA GLY A 77 -0.75 3.16 5.25
C GLY A 77 0.71 2.72 5.41
N ALA A 78 1.63 3.37 4.71
CA ALA A 78 3.07 3.11 4.82
C ALA A 78 3.61 3.41 6.23
N PHE A 79 3.12 4.48 6.87
CA PHE A 79 3.45 4.81 8.26
C PHE A 79 2.92 3.73 9.24
N GLY A 80 1.74 3.18 9.00
CA GLY A 80 1.20 2.05 9.76
C GLY A 80 2.12 0.81 9.70
N VAL A 81 2.70 0.50 8.54
CA VAL A 81 3.68 -0.59 8.40
C VAL A 81 4.92 -0.34 9.27
N LEU A 82 5.41 0.91 9.31
CA LEU A 82 6.51 1.29 10.18
C LEU A 82 6.17 1.06 11.66
N LEU A 83 4.99 1.50 12.10
CA LEU A 83 4.53 1.32 13.48
C LEU A 83 4.40 -0.17 13.83
N ALA A 84 3.90 -0.99 12.91
CA ALA A 84 3.83 -2.44 13.10
C ALA A 84 5.22 -3.07 13.26
N PHE A 85 6.22 -2.64 12.49
CA PHE A 85 7.62 -3.05 12.71
C PHE A 85 8.21 -2.51 14.01
N GLY A 86 7.76 -1.35 14.48
CA GLY A 86 8.04 -0.82 15.82
C GLY A 86 7.53 -1.75 16.92
N ALA A 87 6.31 -2.27 16.75
CA ALA A 87 5.66 -3.22 17.66
C ALA A 87 6.14 -4.68 17.49
N LYS A 88 7.37 -4.90 17.00
CA LYS A 88 7.99 -6.23 16.76
C LYS A 88 7.31 -7.08 15.67
N GLY A 89 6.48 -6.49 14.81
CA GLY A 89 5.93 -7.16 13.64
C GLY A 89 7.02 -7.61 12.67
N LYS A 90 6.95 -8.87 12.22
CA LYS A 90 7.89 -9.42 11.23
C LYS A 90 7.44 -9.02 9.81
N PRO A 91 8.36 -8.67 8.88
CA PRO A 91 8.00 -8.30 7.50
C PRO A 91 7.09 -9.29 6.81
N ALA A 92 7.36 -10.60 6.91
CA ALA A 92 6.52 -11.62 6.31
C ALA A 92 5.06 -11.56 6.79
N VAL A 93 4.82 -11.28 8.07
CA VAL A 93 3.45 -11.20 8.63
C VAL A 93 2.76 -9.91 8.21
N VAL A 94 3.40 -8.77 8.50
CA VAL A 94 2.79 -7.45 8.29
C VAL A 94 2.46 -7.26 6.81
N MET A 95 3.40 -7.61 5.92
CA MET A 95 3.20 -7.44 4.49
C MET A 95 2.12 -8.39 3.94
N SER A 96 2.05 -9.64 4.42
CA SER A 96 0.99 -10.57 4.02
C SER A 96 -0.40 -10.09 4.43
N ILE A 97 -0.55 -9.55 5.64
CA ILE A 97 -1.84 -8.99 6.10
C ILE A 97 -2.23 -7.78 5.23
N VAL A 98 -1.29 -6.85 4.99
CA VAL A 98 -1.56 -5.65 4.19
C VAL A 98 -1.94 -5.99 2.76
N PHE A 99 -1.19 -6.87 2.08
CA PHE A 99 -1.45 -7.19 0.68
C PHE A 99 -2.59 -8.19 0.44
N ALA A 100 -2.95 -8.99 1.45
CA ALA A 100 -4.19 -9.76 1.41
C ALA A 100 -5.42 -8.86 1.70
N GLY A 101 -5.29 -7.91 2.63
CA GLY A 101 -6.39 -7.04 3.06
C GLY A 101 -6.69 -5.90 2.11
N ALA A 102 -5.68 -5.28 1.47
CA ALA A 102 -5.88 -4.13 0.59
C ALA A 102 -6.83 -4.41 -0.59
N PRO A 103 -6.72 -5.55 -1.31
CA PRO A 103 -7.71 -5.92 -2.33
C PRO A 103 -9.13 -6.06 -1.78
N ILE A 104 -9.29 -6.55 -0.55
CA ILE A 104 -10.60 -6.73 0.10
C ILE A 104 -11.24 -5.38 0.40
N VAL A 105 -10.47 -4.46 1.01
CA VAL A 105 -10.94 -3.09 1.29
C VAL A 105 -11.33 -2.40 -0.01
N ASN A 106 -10.47 -2.50 -1.04
CA ASN A 106 -10.76 -1.92 -2.35
C ASN A 106 -12.02 -2.52 -2.98
N ALA A 107 -12.19 -3.84 -2.93
CA ALA A 107 -13.36 -4.53 -3.44
C ALA A 107 -14.65 -4.04 -2.77
N VAL A 108 -14.65 -3.92 -1.44
CA VAL A 108 -15.81 -3.43 -0.68
C VAL A 108 -16.12 -1.98 -1.03
N VAL A 109 -15.13 -1.08 -0.96
CA VAL A 109 -15.32 0.35 -1.22
C VAL A 109 -15.75 0.60 -2.67
N ALA A 110 -15.13 -0.07 -3.64
CA ALA A 110 -15.49 0.07 -5.05
C ALA A 110 -16.92 -0.42 -5.32
N THR A 111 -17.32 -1.56 -4.76
CA THR A 111 -18.67 -2.10 -4.94
C THR A 111 -19.73 -1.22 -4.27
N LEU A 112 -19.43 -0.63 -3.11
CA LEU A 112 -20.33 0.32 -2.44
C LEU A 112 -20.43 1.66 -3.19
N SER A 113 -19.32 2.15 -3.74
CA SER A 113 -19.28 3.43 -4.46
C SER A 113 -19.88 3.34 -5.86
N HIS A 114 -19.77 2.17 -6.49
CA HIS A 114 -20.30 1.87 -7.83
C HIS A 114 -21.07 0.55 -7.78
N PRO A 115 -22.31 0.56 -7.25
CA PRO A 115 -23.12 -0.64 -7.16
C PRO A 115 -23.41 -1.21 -8.56
N PRO A 116 -23.45 -2.55 -8.72
CA PRO A 116 -23.71 -3.17 -10.01
C PRO A 116 -25.08 -2.77 -10.57
N GLU A 117 -25.19 -2.63 -11.90
CA GLU A 117 -26.44 -2.23 -12.58
C GLU A 117 -27.61 -3.19 -12.29
N GLY A 118 -27.34 -4.47 -12.01
CA GLY A 118 -28.33 -5.48 -11.61
C GLY A 118 -28.53 -5.65 -10.10
N GLY A 119 -28.03 -4.71 -9.28
CA GLY A 119 -28.06 -4.77 -7.82
C GLY A 119 -27.07 -5.78 -7.23
N TRP A 120 -27.17 -6.00 -5.91
CA TRP A 120 -26.24 -6.88 -5.16
C TRP A 120 -26.29 -8.35 -5.63
N GLY A 121 -27.40 -8.80 -6.21
CA GLY A 121 -27.53 -10.13 -6.80
C GLY A 121 -26.73 -10.34 -8.09
N ALA A 122 -26.28 -9.26 -8.75
CA ALA A 122 -25.44 -9.31 -9.94
C ALA A 122 -23.94 -9.52 -9.61
N ILE A 123 -23.56 -9.48 -8.34
CA ILE A 123 -22.19 -9.79 -7.92
C ILE A 123 -21.93 -11.27 -8.19
N ARG A 124 -20.98 -11.53 -9.10
CA ARG A 124 -20.60 -12.91 -9.44
C ARG A 124 -19.98 -13.57 -8.22
N TRP A 125 -20.43 -14.78 -7.89
CA TRP A 125 -19.95 -15.51 -6.72
C TRP A 125 -18.42 -15.74 -6.74
N GLN A 126 -17.80 -15.82 -7.92
CA GLN A 126 -16.34 -15.94 -8.06
C GLN A 126 -15.59 -14.73 -7.49
N PHE A 127 -16.18 -13.53 -7.58
CA PHE A 127 -15.59 -12.32 -6.98
C PHE A 127 -15.55 -12.44 -5.45
N VAL A 128 -16.66 -12.88 -4.86
CA VAL A 128 -16.76 -13.12 -3.40
C VAL A 128 -15.80 -14.24 -2.99
N LEU A 129 -15.74 -15.33 -3.75
CA LEU A 129 -14.77 -16.41 -3.50
C LEU A 129 -13.33 -15.88 -3.57
N GLY A 130 -12.99 -15.05 -4.54
CA GLY A 130 -11.66 -14.43 -4.64
C GLY A 130 -11.28 -13.62 -3.41
N ILE A 131 -12.22 -12.84 -2.86
CA ILE A 131 -12.03 -12.10 -1.60
C ILE A 131 -11.74 -13.06 -0.44
N LEU A 132 -12.52 -14.14 -0.31
CA LEU A 132 -12.33 -15.15 0.73
C LEU A 132 -10.96 -15.84 0.58
N LEU A 133 -10.58 -16.21 -0.63
CA LEU A 133 -9.28 -16.83 -0.91
C LEU A 133 -8.12 -15.89 -0.61
N ALA A 134 -8.25 -14.59 -0.89
CA ALA A 134 -7.24 -13.60 -0.51
C ALA A 134 -7.07 -13.54 1.02
N ALA A 135 -8.19 -13.48 1.76
CA ALA A 135 -8.16 -13.47 3.23
C ALA A 135 -7.52 -14.76 3.78
N LEU A 136 -7.96 -15.92 3.29
CA LEU A 136 -7.43 -17.22 3.70
C LEU A 136 -5.93 -17.34 3.37
N GLY A 137 -5.51 -16.94 2.18
CA GLY A 137 -4.10 -16.93 1.79
C GLY A 137 -3.26 -16.05 2.73
N GLY A 138 -3.74 -14.84 3.04
CA GLY A 138 -3.10 -13.94 4.01
C GLY A 138 -2.96 -14.58 5.40
N CYS A 139 -4.03 -15.23 5.89
CA CYS A 139 -4.02 -15.95 7.16
C CYS A 139 -3.01 -17.11 7.14
N LEU A 140 -3.01 -17.94 6.10
CA LEU A 140 -2.11 -19.09 5.99
C LEU A 140 -0.64 -18.66 5.99
N VAL A 141 -0.28 -17.65 5.19
CA VAL A 141 1.10 -17.14 5.15
C VAL A 141 1.50 -16.52 6.50
N THR A 142 0.57 -15.87 7.18
CA THR A 142 0.82 -15.28 8.50
C THR A 142 1.05 -16.35 9.58
N PHE A 143 0.19 -17.36 9.64
CA PHE A 143 0.24 -18.41 10.67
C PHE A 143 1.38 -19.40 10.43
N PHE A 144 1.61 -19.81 9.18
CA PHE A 144 2.59 -20.85 8.84
C PHE A 144 3.92 -20.29 8.34
N LYS A 145 4.28 -19.06 8.72
CA LYS A 145 5.58 -18.49 8.35
C LYS A 145 6.74 -19.34 8.91
N PRO A 146 7.80 -19.60 8.12
CA PRO A 146 8.95 -20.36 8.59
C PRO A 146 9.69 -19.67 9.75
N GLY A 147 10.27 -20.46 10.67
CA GLY A 147 11.06 -19.95 11.81
C GLY A 147 10.19 -19.32 12.91
N SER A 148 9.21 -20.09 13.40
CA SER A 148 8.51 -19.82 14.66
C SER A 148 9.45 -20.03 15.83
#